data_AF-A0A538CQR7-F1
#
_entry.id   AF-A0A538CQR7-F1
#
_cell.length_a   1.000
_cell.length_b   1.000
_cell.length_c   1.000
_cell.angle_alpha   90.00
_cell.angle_beta   90.00
_cell.angle_gamma   90.00
#
_symmetry.space_group_name_H-M   'P 1'
#
loop_
_entity.id
_entity.type
_entity.pdbx_description
1 polymer ?
#
loop_
_entity_poly.entity_id
_entity_poly.type
_entity_poly.pdbx_seq_one_letter_code
_entity_poly.pdbx_strand_id
1 'polypeptide(L)' 'MPTLLVYADGFGLVRDDQIDAYATVLGDLLNVVSVRGGHMVFWDAYEQTADVLQAFLEDSRT' A
#
# COMPACT_ATOMS: atom_id res chain seq x y z
N MET A 1 0.39 14.67 -4.49
CA MET A 1 -0.79 14.17 -3.74
C MET A 1 -0.32 13.01 -2.88
N PRO A 2 -0.78 12.89 -1.62
CA PRO A 2 -0.53 11.70 -0.82
C PRO A 2 -0.94 10.45 -1.61
N THR A 3 -0.10 9.41 -1.58
CA THR A 3 -0.30 8.18 -2.33
C THR A 3 -0.10 6.99 -1.41
N LEU A 4 -1.06 6.06 -1.43
CA LEU A 4 -1.01 4.81 -0.67
C LEU A 4 -0.83 3.64 -1.64
N LEU A 5 0.20 2.83 -1.41
CA LEU A 5 0.42 1.53 -2.04
C LEU A 5 0.18 0.42 -1.02
N VAL A 6 -0.90 -0.35 -1.21
CA VAL A 6 -1.17 -1.57 -0.44
C VAL A 6 -0.95 -2.79 -1.33
N TYR A 7 -0.15 -3.76 -0.87
CA TYR A 7 0.17 -4.95 -1.66
C TYR A 7 0.37 -6.20 -0.80
N ALA A 8 0.33 -7.37 -1.44
CA ALA A 8 0.59 -8.65 -0.80
C ALA A 8 2.09 -8.99 -0.82
N ASP A 9 2.69 -9.20 0.36
CA ASP A 9 4.12 -9.50 0.49
C ASP A 9 4.52 -10.89 -0.04
N GLY A 10 3.63 -11.88 0.06
CA GLY A 10 3.90 -13.27 -0.32
C GLY A 10 3.65 -13.60 -1.79
N PHE A 11 2.95 -12.74 -2.54
CA PHE A 11 2.54 -13.05 -3.91
C PHE A 11 3.61 -12.71 -4.97
N GLY A 12 4.52 -11.77 -4.66
CA GLY A 12 5.66 -11.42 -5.52
C GLY A 12 5.33 -10.60 -6.78
N LEU A 13 4.13 -10.04 -6.88
CA LEU A 13 3.76 -9.15 -7.99
C LEU A 13 4.37 -7.76 -7.85
N VAL A 14 4.41 -7.24 -6.63
CA VAL A 14 5.07 -5.98 -6.28
C VAL A 14 6.46 -6.31 -5.74
N ARG A 15 7.47 -5.64 -6.29
CA ARG A 15 8.87 -5.89 -5.98
C ARG A 15 9.57 -4.64 -5.46
N ASP A 16 10.65 -4.85 -4.73
CA ASP A 16 11.44 -3.77 -4.10
C ASP A 16 11.93 -2.73 -5.14
N ASP A 17 12.37 -3.17 -6.32
CA ASP A 17 12.83 -2.27 -7.40
C ASP A 17 11.73 -1.32 -7.90
N GLN A 18 10.47 -1.76 -7.84
CA GLN A 18 9.32 -0.95 -8.22
C GLN A 18 8.95 0.03 -7.11
N ILE A 19 9.03 -0.40 -5.85
CA ILE A 19 8.80 0.47 -4.68
C ILE A 19 9.84 1.59 -4.65
N ASP A 20 11.12 1.26 -4.88
CA ASP A 20 12.22 2.23 -4.93
C ASP A 20 12.03 3.26 -6.05
N ALA A 21 11.53 2.82 -7.21
CA ALA A 21 11.21 3.71 -8.32
C ALA A 21 10.09 4.70 -7.95
N TYR A 22 9.05 4.25 -7.23
CA TYR A 22 8.01 5.15 -6.73
C TYR A 22 8.54 6.10 -5.65
N ALA A 23 9.35 5.60 -4.71
CA ALA A 23 9.93 6.39 -3.63
C ALA A 23 10.84 7.52 -4.17
N THR A 24 11.58 7.27 -5.26
CA THR A 24 12.42 8.27 -5.92
C THR A 24 11.63 9.48 -6.43
N VAL A 25 10.40 9.27 -6.88
CA VAL A 25 9.54 10.31 -7.47
C VAL A 25 8.63 10.96 -6.44
N LEU A 26 8.09 10.17 -5.52
CA LEU A 26 7.06 10.60 -4.57
C LEU A 26 7.64 11.02 -3.22
N GLY A 27 8.81 10.51 -2.83
CA GLY A 27 9.44 10.79 -1.53
C GLY A 27 8.47 10.57 -0.38
N ASP A 28 8.36 11.58 0.49
CA ASP A 28 7.51 11.56 1.69
C ASP A 28 6.00 11.52 1.40
N LEU A 29 5.59 11.65 0.13
CA LEU A 29 4.19 11.52 -0.27
C LEU A 29 3.75 10.06 -0.48
N LEU A 30 4.68 9.10 -0.43
CA LEU A 30 4.39 7.69 -0.61
C LEU A 30 4.27 6.97 0.74
N ASN A 31 3.13 6.33 0.96
CA ASN A 31 2.89 5.40 2.05
C ASN A 31 2.82 3.98 1.49
N VAL A 32 3.68 3.08 1.97
CA VAL A 32 3.73 1.69 1.50
C VAL A 32 3.34 0.77 2.65
N VAL A 33 2.32 -0.06 2.44
CA VAL A 33 1.87 -1.04 3.42
C VAL A 33 1.74 -2.41 2.77
N SER A 34 2.45 -3.39 3.32
CA SER A 34 2.28 -4.79 2.94
C SER A 34 1.24 -5.46 3.83
N VAL A 35 0.38 -6.27 3.24
CA VAL A 35 -0.56 -7.16 3.95
C VAL A 35 -0.25 -8.61 3.62
N ARG A 36 -0.57 -9.53 4.54
CA ARG A 36 -0.47 -10.96 4.26
C ARG A 36 -1.63 -11.35 3.35
N GLY A 37 -1.35 -11.89 2.16
CA GLY A 37 -2.38 -12.29 1.21
C GLY A 37 -1.81 -12.88 -0.09
N GLY A 38 -2.71 -13.26 -1.00
CA GLY A 38 -2.38 -13.76 -2.33
C GLY A 38 -2.50 -12.68 -3.39
N HIS A 39 -3.16 -13.00 -4.50
CA HIS A 39 -3.22 -12.13 -5.67
C HIS A 39 -4.09 -10.87 -5.45
N MET A 40 -5.14 -10.98 -4.64
CA MET A 40 -6.14 -9.92 -4.46
C MET A 40 -6.24 -9.52 -2.98
N VAL A 41 -5.52 -8.47 -2.60
CA VAL A 41 -5.46 -7.98 -1.21
C VAL A 41 -6.83 -7.64 -0.62
N PHE A 42 -7.72 -7.04 -1.42
CA PHE A 42 -9.09 -6.75 -0.98
C PHE A 42 -9.94 -8.00 -0.71
N TRP A 43 -9.56 -9.15 -1.25
CA TRP A 43 -10.28 -10.41 -1.02
C TRP A 43 -9.63 -11.21 0.11
N ASP A 44 -8.31 -11.37 0.05
CA ASP A 44 -7.56 -12.22 0.96
C ASP A 44 -7.29 -11.55 2.32
N ALA A 45 -7.24 -10.21 2.34
CA ALA A 45 -6.90 -9.39 3.50
C ALA A 45 -7.84 -8.18 3.62
N TYR A 46 -9.15 -8.42 3.46
CA TYR A 46 -10.16 -7.35 3.42
C TYR A 46 -10.08 -6.38 4.59
N GLU A 47 -10.20 -6.88 5.84
CA GLU A 47 -10.22 -6.04 7.04
C GLU A 47 -8.94 -5.20 7.17
N GLN A 48 -7.78 -5.84 7.02
CA GLN A 48 -6.49 -5.13 7.11
C GLN A 48 -6.33 -4.08 6.00
N THR A 49 -6.79 -4.39 4.78
CA THR A 49 -6.76 -3.45 3.66
C THR A 49 -7.72 -2.27 3.91
N ALA A 50 -8.91 -2.52 4.47
CA ALA A 50 -9.90 -1.52 4.81
C ALA A 50 -9.40 -0.58 5.93
N ASP A 51 -8.80 -1.13 6.98
CA ASP A 51 -8.23 -0.36 8.10
C ASP A 51 -7.13 0.61 7.62
N VAL A 52 -6.22 0.13 6.77
CA VAL A 52 -5.13 0.94 6.21
C VAL A 52 -5.69 2.05 5.31
N LEU A 53 -6.68 1.73 4.48
CA LEU A 53 -7.34 2.71 3.64
C LEU A 53 -8.06 3.78 4.48
N GLN A 54 -8.77 3.38 5.54
CA GLN A 54 -9.45 4.31 6.42
C GLN A 54 -8.45 5.26 7.08
N ALA A 55 -7.37 4.75 7.66
CA ALA A 55 -6.34 5.56 8.30
C ALA A 55 -5.72 6.58 7.33
N PHE A 56 -5.41 6.16 6.10
CA PHE A 56 -4.87 7.05 5.07
C PHE A 56 -5.83 8.17 4.67
N LEU A 57 -7.13 7.87 4.56
CA LEU A 57 -8.16 8.86 4.22
C LEU A 57 -8.43 9.85 5.36
N GLU A 58 -8.31 9.40 6.62
CA GLU A 58 -8.43 10.26 7.80
C GLU A 58 -7.26 11.25 7.88
N ASP A 59 -6.03 10.77 7.67
CA ASP A 59 -4.83 11.62 7.68
C ASP A 59 -4.85 12.64 6.53
N SER A 60 -5.22 12.21 5.32
CA SER A 60 -5.26 13.06 4.11
C SER A 60 -6.33 14.17 4.13
N ARG A 61 -7.22 14.18 5.14
CA ARG A 61 -8.27 15.20 5.32
C ARG A 61 -7.83 16.38 6.19
N THR A 62 -6.66 16.29 6.81
CA THR A 62 -6.10 17.31 7.71
C THR A 62 -5.13 18.22 6.97
#